data_AF-A0A6B0Z9M8-F1
#
_entry.id   AF-A0A6B0Z9M8-F1
#
_cell.length_a   1.000
_cell.length_b   1.000
_cell.length_c   1.000
_cell.angle_alpha   90.00
_cell.angle_beta   90.00
_cell.angle_gamma   90.00
#
_symmetry.space_group_name_H-M   'P 1'
#
loop_
_entity.id
_entity.type
_entity.pdbx_description
1 polymer ?
#
loop_
_entity_poly.entity_id
_entity_poly.type
_entity_poly.pdbx_seq_one_letter_code
_entity_poly.pdbx_strand_id
1 'polypeptide(L)' 'MGFGGISGWQLLVVLLLALVIFGTSRIRNLGSDLGSAIKGFRKAVSDPDKADPDKLARTDAEFSETDTGAKNKEKDAPKA' A
#
# COMPACT_ATOMS: atom_id res chain seq x y z
N MET A 1 -20.08 -10.15 -25.72
CA MET A 1 -20.51 -9.43 -24.50
C MET A 1 -19.30 -9.23 -23.58
N GLY A 2 -18.31 -8.46 -24.05
CA GLY A 2 -17.10 -8.18 -23.29
C GLY A 2 -17.27 -6.93 -22.43
N PHE A 3 -16.46 -6.82 -21.38
CA PHE A 3 -16.37 -5.72 -20.40
C PHE A 3 -16.02 -4.33 -20.99
N GLY A 4 -16.47 -3.98 -22.20
CA GLY A 4 -16.24 -2.70 -22.87
C GLY A 4 -17.01 -1.51 -22.27
N GLY A 5 -17.74 -1.71 -21.17
CA GLY A 5 -18.47 -0.67 -20.45
C GLY A 5 -17.87 -0.30 -19.08
N ILE A 6 -16.89 -1.06 -18.59
CA ILE A 6 -16.14 -0.69 -17.38
C ILE A 6 -14.99 0.20 -17.84
N SER A 7 -15.33 1.44 -18.18
CA SER A 7 -14.32 2.48 -18.42
C SER A 7 -13.61 2.80 -17.09
N GLY A 8 -12.36 3.26 -17.17
CA GLY A 8 -11.57 3.62 -15.98
C GLY A 8 -12.26 4.65 -15.08
N TRP A 9 -13.21 5.42 -15.62
CA TRP A 9 -14.02 6.37 -14.86
C TRP A 9 -14.93 5.69 -13.84
N GLN A 10 -15.57 4.58 -14.21
CA GLN A 10 -16.45 3.80 -13.34
C GLN A 10 -15.66 3.16 -12.20
N LEU A 11 -14.45 2.67 -12.48
CA LEU A 11 -13.58 2.09 -11.45
C LEU A 11 -13.19 3.13 -10.39
N LEU A 12 -12.93 4.39 -10.78
CA LEU A 12 -12.64 5.46 -9.81
C LEU A 12 -13.84 5.76 -8.91
N VAL A 13 -15.06 5.80 -9.46
CA VAL A 13 -16.28 6.03 -8.67
C VAL A 13 -16.51 4.89 -7.67
N VAL A 14 -16.34 3.64 -8.11
CA VAL A 14 -16.46 2.47 -7.23
C VAL A 14 -15.36 2.47 -6.16
N LEU A 15 -14.12 2.81 -6.51
CA LEU A 15 -13.00 2.91 -5.57
C LEU A 15 -13.27 3.97 -4.50
N LEU A 16 -13.80 5.14 -4.89
CA LEU A 16 -14.17 6.19 -3.94
C LEU A 16 -15.21 5.68 -2.93
N LEU A 17 -16.26 5.00 -3.41
CA LEU A 17 -17.28 4.44 -2.53
C LEU A 17 -16.71 3.35 -1.61
N ALA A 18 -15.82 2.49 -2.13
CA ALA A 18 -15.15 1.48 -1.35
C ALA A 18 -14.27 2.11 -0.24
N LEU A 19 -13.54 3.18 -0.52
CA LEU A 19 -12.75 3.90 0.49
C LEU A 19 -13.62 4.54 1.56
N VAL A 20 -14.82 5.02 1.22
CA VAL A 20 -15.78 5.57 2.21
C VAL A 20 -16.35 4.47 3.10
N ILE A 21 -16.72 3.32 2.54
CA ILE A 21 -17.32 2.21 3.31
C ILE A 21 -16.27 1.49 4.16
N PHE A 22 -15.12 1.16 3.59
CA PHE A 22 -14.07 0.37 4.25
C PHE A 22 -13.05 1.23 5.01
N GLY A 23 -12.94 2.52 4.68
CA GLY A 23 -11.86 3.39 5.14
C GLY A 23 -10.54 3.11 4.41
N THR A 24 -9.69 4.13 4.31
CA THR A 24 -8.35 4.01 3.70
C THR A 24 -7.40 3.15 4.54
N SER A 25 -7.57 3.11 5.86
CA SER A 25 -6.70 2.36 6.77
C SER A 25 -6.76 0.84 6.56
N ARG A 26 -7.96 0.29 6.34
CA ARG A 26 -8.14 -1.15 6.06
C ARG A 26 -7.54 -1.52 4.70
N ILE A 27 -7.75 -0.68 3.69
CA ILE A 27 -7.22 -0.86 2.35
C ILE A 27 -5.70 -0.73 2.33
N ARG A 28 -5.10 0.16 3.14
CA ARG A 28 -3.64 0.28 3.24
C ARG A 28 -3.00 -0.96 3.88
N ASN A 29 -3.55 -1.44 4.99
CA ASN A 29 -3.01 -2.62 5.68
C ASN A 29 -3.13 -3.86 4.80
N LEU A 30 -4.32 -4.14 4.24
CA LEU A 30 -4.52 -5.27 3.34
C LEU A 30 -3.79 -5.10 2.00
N GLY A 31 -3.72 -3.88 1.48
CA GLY A 31 -3.08 -3.56 0.21
C GLY A 31 -1.55 -3.65 0.28
N SER A 32 -0.94 -3.40 1.45
CA SER A 32 0.50 -3.61 1.65
C SER A 32 0.84 -5.10 1.53
N ASP A 33 0.11 -5.96 2.24
CA ASP A 33 0.36 -7.41 2.24
C ASP A 33 0.10 -8.04 0.87
N LEU A 34 -1.04 -7.69 0.26
CA LEU A 34 -1.39 -8.16 -1.08
C LEU A 34 -0.47 -7.56 -2.15
N GLY A 35 -0.06 -6.30 -1.98
CA GLY A 35 0.83 -5.59 -2.89
C GLY A 35 2.22 -6.22 -2.94
N SER A 36 2.77 -6.60 -1.78
CA SER A 36 4.07 -7.30 -1.68
C SER A 36 4.03 -8.67 -2.36
N ALA A 37 2.96 -9.45 -2.16
CA ALA A 37 2.77 -10.74 -2.83
C ALA A 37 2.66 -10.60 -4.36
N ILE A 38 1.87 -9.63 -4.83
CA ILE A 38 1.69 -9.35 -6.27
C ILE A 38 2.99 -8.81 -6.89
N LYS A 39 3.79 -8.02 -6.15
CA LYS A 39 5.09 -7.52 -6.60
C LYS A 39 6.08 -8.66 -6.85
N GLY A 40 6.14 -9.65 -5.95
CA GLY A 40 6.94 -10.86 -6.14
C GLY A 40 6.48 -11.67 -7.35
N PHE A 41 5.17 -11.86 -7.51
CA PHE A 41 4.58 -12.56 -8.65
C PHE A 41 4.88 -11.88 -9.98
N ARG A 42 4.66 -10.56 -10.08
CA ARG A 42 4.96 -9.79 -11.32
C ARG A 42 6.44 -9.89 -11.68
N LYS A 43 7.33 -9.87 -10.69
CA LYS A 43 8.77 -9.97 -10.90
C LYS A 43 9.18 -11.34 -11.43
N ALA A 44 8.64 -12.43 -10.87
CA ALA A 44 8.87 -13.78 -11.35
C ALA A 44 8.32 -14.03 -12.76
N VAL A 45 7.19 -13.41 -13.11
CA VAL A 45 6.56 -13.55 -14.44
C VAL A 45 7.22 -12.67 -15.50
N SER A 46 7.74 -11.49 -15.13
CA SER A 46 8.30 -10.53 -16.08
C SER A 46 9.78 -10.76 -16.39
N ASP A 47 10.52 -11.50 -15.56
CA ASP A 47 11.97 -11.66 -15.68
C ASP A 47 12.39 -13.11 -15.33
N PRO A 48 12.14 -14.08 -16.24
CA PRO A 48 12.40 -15.50 -15.97
C PRO A 48 13.89 -15.83 -15.81
N ASP A 49 14.79 -15.01 -16.36
CA ASP A 49 16.25 -15.22 -16.32
C ASP A 49 16.96 -14.50 -15.15
N LYS A 50 16.25 -13.67 -14.37
CA LYS A 50 16.80 -12.89 -13.24
C LYS A 50 16.09 -13.17 -11.92
N ALA A 51 15.74 -14.43 -11.70
CA ALA A 51 15.33 -14.89 -10.37
C ALA A 51 16.54 -14.95 -9.43
N ASP A 52 17.12 -13.78 -9.08
CA ASP A 52 18.09 -13.65 -8.01
C ASP A 52 17.37 -13.83 -6.66
N PRO A 53 17.59 -14.94 -5.93
CA PRO A 53 16.92 -15.19 -4.65
C PRO A 53 17.24 -14.10 -3.61
N ASP A 54 18.39 -13.45 -3.72
CA ASP A 54 18.84 -12.37 -2.84
C ASP A 54 18.04 -11.05 -3.00
N LYS A 55 17.41 -10.80 -4.15
CA LYS A 55 16.62 -9.57 -4.39
C LYS A 55 15.17 -9.69 -3.91
N LEU A 56 14.69 -10.90 -3.60
CA LEU A 56 13.36 -11.12 -3.07
C LEU A 56 13.33 -10.87 -1.55
N ALA A 57 14.38 -11.27 -0.82
CA ALA A 57 14.47 -11.11 0.63
C ALA A 57 14.79 -9.67 1.12
N ARG A 58 15.36 -8.80 0.27
CA ARG A 58 15.73 -7.42 0.66
C ARG A 58 14.60 -6.39 0.58
N THR A 59 13.42 -6.77 0.09
CA THR A 59 12.28 -5.82 -0.06
C THR A 59 11.32 -5.85 1.12
N ASP A 60 11.56 -6.68 2.13
CA ASP A 60 10.61 -6.90 3.25
C ASP A 60 10.87 -6.03 4.50
N ALA A 61 11.90 -5.18 4.51
CA ALA A 61 12.30 -4.45 5.72
C ALA A 61 12.64 -2.95 5.53
N GLU A 62 12.01 -2.27 4.57
CA GLU A 62 12.00 -0.79 4.59
C GLU A 62 10.64 -0.27 4.13
N PHE A 63 9.64 -0.40 5.00
CA PHE A 63 8.43 0.41 4.93
C PHE A 63 8.65 1.58 5.89
N SER A 64 8.96 2.76 5.33
CA SER A 64 9.04 4.00 6.10
C SER A 64 7.73 4.20 6.86
N GLU A 65 7.79 4.11 8.18
CA GLU A 65 6.77 4.64 9.07
C GLU A 65 6.60 6.13 8.76
N THR A 66 5.56 6.46 7.99
CA THR A 66 5.11 7.85 7.87
C THR A 66 3.77 7.99 8.55
N ASP A 67 3.86 8.49 9.79
CA ASP A 67 2.95 9.42 10.46
C ASP A 67 1.46 9.03 10.57
N THR A 68 1.07 8.61 11.77
CA THR A 68 -0.24 8.95 12.32
C THR A 68 0.01 9.64 13.65
N GLY A 69 -0.11 10.97 13.61
CA GLY A 69 0.25 11.87 14.68
C GLY A 69 -0.50 11.70 15.99
N ALA A 70 0.22 12.06 17.06
CA ALA A 70 -0.29 12.70 18.26
C ALA A 70 0.89 13.33 19.04
N LYS A 71 1.51 14.39 18.49
CA LYS A 71 2.31 15.30 19.33
C LYS A 71 1.33 16.13 20.17
N ASN A 72 0.97 15.60 21.34
CA ASN A 72 0.28 16.36 22.36
C ASN A 72 1.20 17.51 22.81
N LYS A 73 0.76 18.75 22.61
CA LYS A 73 1.36 19.93 23.25
C LYS A 73 1.05 19.86 24.74
N GLU A 74 2.04 19.58 25.59
CA GLU A 74 1.98 19.93 27.01
C GLU A 74 3.27 20.68 27.39
N LYS A 75 3.16 22.01 27.24
CA LYS A 75 3.64 23.10 28.11
C LYS A 75 5.00 22.98 28.79
N ASP A 76 5.84 23.93 28.41
CA ASP A 76 6.69 24.78 29.25
C ASP A 76 6.68 24.51 30.76
N ALA A 77 7.84 24.13 31.28
CA ALA A 77 8.29 24.56 32.60
C ALA A 77 9.83 24.71 32.58
N PRO A 78 10.38 25.95 32.70
CA PRO A 78 11.80 26.13 32.97
C PRO A 78 12.04 25.87 34.46
N LYS A 79 13.06 25.07 34.80
CA LYS A 79 13.65 25.12 36.14
C LYS A 79 15.10 24.67 36.14
N ALA A 80 16.00 25.64 36.04
CA ALA A 80 17.31 25.65 36.66
C ALA A 80 17.54 27.07 37.20
#